data_AF-A0A524IFS2-F1
#
_entry.id   AF-A0A524IFS2-F1
#
_cell.length_a   1.000
_cell.length_b   1.000
_cell.length_c   1.000
_cell.angle_alpha   90.00
_cell.angle_beta   90.00
_cell.angle_gamma   90.00
#
_symmetry.space_group_name_H-M   'P 1'
#
loop_
_entity.id
_entity.type
_entity.pdbx_description
1 polymer ?
#
loop_
_entity_poly.entity_id
_entity_poly.type
_entity_poly.pdbx_seq_one_letter_code
_entity_poly.pdbx_strand_id
1 'polypeptide(L)'
;ELYNVSTGGRRAWLLDFTELASLCLSKIPVPEIDHEDILMSVRAAGLCGSDLHIIAGGTPTGFSPIPLGHEFAGVVVKVGDRVRQWENGVRAVLVWLGQESLKIIPPNLFVRSEVELIGSYAFDRTDIQSVVDLAASGKFNLSPSVRRTFPFSEVNEALRYLRDKVGNPVRIVVTP
;
A
#
# COMPACT_ATOMS: atom_id res chain seq x y z
N GLU A 1 -20.04 -12.88 8.17
CA GLU A 1 -19.85 -12.85 6.70
C GLU A 1 -19.90 -11.41 6.18
N LEU A 2 -18.92 -10.98 5.40
CA LEU A 2 -18.79 -9.61 4.88
C LEU A 2 -19.27 -9.45 3.43
N TYR A 3 -19.74 -10.53 2.81
CA TYR A 3 -20.30 -10.51 1.46
C TYR A 3 -21.36 -11.60 1.36
N ASN A 4 -22.63 -11.23 1.17
CA ASN A 4 -23.70 -12.17 0.85
C ASN A 4 -24.44 -11.69 -0.39
N VAL A 5 -24.11 -12.32 -1.52
CA VAL A 5 -24.61 -11.99 -2.87
C VAL A 5 -26.13 -12.12 -2.95
N SER A 6 -26.77 -12.86 -2.03
CA SER A 6 -28.23 -13.05 -2.03
C SER A 6 -29.04 -11.84 -1.55
N THR A 7 -28.43 -10.79 -0.98
CA THR A 7 -29.18 -9.69 -0.30
C THR A 7 -28.97 -8.28 -0.86
N GLY A 8 -28.21 -8.11 -1.95
CA GLY A 8 -28.10 -6.83 -2.69
C GLY A 8 -27.45 -5.63 -1.97
N GLY A 9 -26.84 -5.80 -0.79
CA GLY A 9 -26.22 -4.68 -0.06
C GLY A 9 -24.95 -5.05 0.72
N ARG A 10 -24.13 -4.04 1.03
CA ARG A 10 -22.87 -4.13 1.80
C ARG A 10 -22.96 -3.31 3.10
N ARG A 11 -22.13 -3.64 4.09
CA ARG A 11 -22.00 -2.84 5.31
C ARG A 11 -20.86 -1.83 5.16
N ALA A 12 -21.07 -0.60 5.65
CA ALA A 12 -20.06 0.45 5.67
C ALA A 12 -20.25 1.33 6.91
N TRP A 13 -19.17 1.95 7.37
CA TRP A 13 -19.24 3.03 8.35
C TRP A 13 -19.51 4.33 7.61
N LEU A 14 -20.67 4.94 7.88
CA LEU A 14 -21.08 6.21 7.28
C LEU A 14 -20.89 7.33 8.30
N LEU A 15 -20.26 8.40 7.86
CA LEU A 15 -20.22 9.66 8.59
C LEU A 15 -21.30 10.58 8.03
N ASP A 16 -22.25 11.00 8.88
CA ASP A 16 -23.30 11.95 8.55
C ASP A 16 -23.05 13.28 9.27
N PHE A 17 -23.00 14.38 8.51
CA PHE A 17 -22.79 15.73 9.04
C PHE A 17 -24.11 16.47 9.36
N THR A 18 -25.28 15.87 9.09
CA THR A 18 -26.59 16.47 9.37
C THR A 18 -27.04 16.33 10.84
N GLU A 19 -26.56 15.29 11.52
CA GLU A 19 -26.57 15.15 12.98
C GLU A 19 -25.12 15.21 13.47
N LEU A 20 -24.80 15.96 14.54
CA LEU A 20 -23.46 16.10 15.17
C LEU A 20 -22.48 14.98 14.76
N ALA A 21 -21.64 15.24 13.75
CA ALA A 21 -20.73 14.31 13.07
C ALA A 21 -20.70 12.89 13.67
N SER A 22 -21.71 12.08 13.35
CA SER A 22 -21.89 10.76 13.96
C SER A 22 -21.47 9.67 12.98
N LEU A 23 -20.61 8.77 13.45
CA LEU A 23 -20.19 7.59 12.69
C LEU A 23 -21.15 6.44 13.00
N CYS A 24 -21.86 5.94 11.99
CA CYS A 24 -22.81 4.84 12.15
C CYS A 24 -22.49 3.66 11.23
N LEU A 25 -22.79 2.44 11.69
CA LEU A 25 -22.71 1.25 10.86
C LEU A 25 -24.00 1.11 10.06
N SER A 26 -23.91 1.22 8.74
CA SER A 26 -25.08 1.17 7.86
C SER A 26 -24.97 0.08 6.80
N LYS A 27 -26.13 -0.38 6.30
CA LYS A 27 -26.21 -1.20 5.09
C LYS A 27 -26.48 -0.28 3.90
N ILE A 28 -25.60 -0.30 2.91
CA ILE A 28 -25.70 0.52 1.68
C ILE A 28 -25.70 -0.38 0.44
N PRO A 29 -26.19 0.10 -0.72
CA PRO A 29 -26.15 -0.66 -1.96
C PRO A 29 -24.74 -1.09 -2.35
N VAL A 30 -24.63 -2.23 -3.03
CA VAL A 30 -23.41 -2.56 -3.78
C VAL A 30 -23.36 -1.60 -4.99
N PRO A 31 -22.25 -0.88 -5.21
CA PRO A 31 -22.18 0.05 -6.33
C PRO A 31 -22.23 -0.72 -7.66
N GLU A 32 -22.96 -0.16 -8.61
CA GLU A 32 -22.78 -0.53 -10.01
C GLU A 32 -21.43 -0.01 -10.48
N ILE A 33 -20.81 -0.72 -11.41
CA ILE A 33 -19.51 -0.37 -11.97
C ILE A 33 -19.67 -0.15 -13.46
N ASP A 34 -19.00 0.87 -14.00
CA ASP A 34 -18.92 1.09 -15.44
C ASP A 34 -17.90 0.12 -16.07
N HIS A 35 -17.79 0.17 -17.38
CA HIS A 35 -16.88 -0.59 -18.22
C HIS A 35 -15.40 -0.43 -17.84
N GLU A 36 -15.01 0.65 -17.16
CA GLU A 36 -13.61 0.95 -16.77
C GLU A 36 -13.33 0.77 -15.28
N ASP A 37 -14.35 0.36 -14.52
CA ASP A 37 -14.27 0.24 -13.07
C ASP A 37 -14.00 -1.20 -12.62
N ILE A 38 -13.46 -1.35 -11.41
CA ILE A 38 -13.45 -2.63 -10.69
C ILE A 38 -14.33 -2.56 -9.46
N LEU A 39 -15.05 -3.65 -9.19
CA LEU A 39 -15.76 -3.84 -7.93
C LEU A 39 -14.91 -4.70 -7.00
N MET A 40 -14.65 -4.18 -5.79
CA MET A 40 -13.89 -4.90 -4.77
C MET A 40 -14.74 -5.22 -3.54
N SER A 41 -14.67 -6.47 -3.09
CA SER A 41 -15.15 -6.90 -1.77
C SER A 41 -14.07 -6.61 -0.72
N VAL A 42 -14.22 -5.50 0.00
CA VAL A 42 -13.32 -5.08 1.07
C VAL A 42 -13.30 -6.14 2.18
N ARG A 43 -12.10 -6.61 2.55
CA ARG A 43 -11.88 -7.58 3.63
C ARG A 43 -11.32 -6.94 4.89
N ALA A 44 -10.53 -5.88 4.73
CA ALA A 44 -9.97 -5.08 5.81
C ALA A 44 -9.80 -3.63 5.37
N ALA A 45 -9.88 -2.70 6.32
CA ALA A 45 -9.53 -1.29 6.14
C ALA A 45 -8.75 -0.80 7.37
N GLY A 46 -7.64 -0.12 7.13
CA GLY A 46 -6.88 0.63 8.13
C GLY A 46 -7.57 1.95 8.47
N LEU A 47 -7.23 2.47 9.65
CA LEU A 47 -7.64 3.79 10.11
C LEU A 47 -6.43 4.71 10.10
N CYS A 48 -6.57 5.89 9.52
CA CYS A 48 -5.54 6.89 9.40
C CYS A 48 -5.92 8.17 10.16
N GLY A 49 -4.92 9.01 10.48
CA GLY A 49 -5.17 10.30 11.13
C GLY A 49 -6.08 11.21 10.30
N SER A 50 -6.06 11.09 8.97
CA SER A 50 -6.95 11.79 8.05
C SER A 50 -8.43 11.44 8.25
N ASP A 51 -8.76 10.21 8.67
CA ASP A 51 -10.16 9.85 8.96
C ASP A 51 -10.68 10.67 10.16
N LEU A 52 -9.84 10.94 11.16
CA LEU A 52 -10.17 11.81 12.29
C LEU A 52 -10.36 13.27 11.86
N HIS A 53 -9.53 13.75 10.93
CA HIS A 53 -9.68 15.10 10.37
C HIS A 53 -10.99 15.26 9.57
N ILE A 54 -11.42 14.21 8.86
CA ILE A 54 -12.72 14.16 8.17
C ILE A 54 -13.87 14.18 9.19
N ILE A 55 -13.81 13.34 10.22
CA ILE A 55 -14.82 13.30 11.31
C ILE A 55 -14.94 14.65 12.00
N ALA A 56 -13.83 15.35 12.24
CA ALA A 56 -13.81 16.67 12.84
C ALA A 56 -14.31 17.79 11.90
N GLY A 57 -14.71 17.47 10.66
CA GLY A 57 -15.13 18.46 9.66
C GLY A 57 -14.00 19.32 9.09
N GLY A 58 -12.74 18.97 9.39
CA GLY A 58 -11.56 19.73 8.94
C GLY A 58 -11.15 19.45 7.48
N THR A 59 -11.71 18.41 6.87
CA THR A 59 -11.51 18.07 5.45
C THR A 59 -12.86 18.08 4.73
N PRO A 60 -13.06 18.95 3.73
CA PRO A 60 -14.29 18.96 2.95
C PRO A 60 -14.46 17.64 2.19
N THR A 61 -15.52 16.91 2.50
CA THR A 61 -15.95 15.73 1.75
C THR A 61 -17.12 16.13 0.87
N GLY A 62 -16.99 16.02 -0.46
CA GLY A 62 -17.97 16.55 -1.41
C GLY A 62 -19.38 15.95 -1.37
N PHE A 63 -19.68 15.09 -0.39
CA PHE A 63 -20.95 14.40 -0.18
C PHE A 63 -21.09 13.96 1.29
N SER A 64 -22.33 13.92 1.79
CA SER A 64 -22.71 13.43 3.12
C SER A 64 -24.05 12.69 3.01
N PRO A 65 -24.20 11.47 3.59
CA PRO A 65 -23.19 10.74 4.35
C PRO A 65 -22.09 10.12 3.48
N ILE A 66 -20.88 9.95 4.04
CA ILE A 66 -19.70 9.41 3.34
C ILE A 66 -19.18 8.12 4.00
N PRO A 67 -18.89 7.05 3.23
CA PRO A 67 -18.14 5.91 3.73
C PRO A 67 -16.70 6.31 4.10
N LEU A 68 -16.26 6.00 5.32
CA LEU A 68 -14.87 6.18 5.74
C LEU A 68 -14.00 4.95 5.41
N GLY A 69 -12.67 5.15 5.47
CA GLY A 69 -11.66 4.13 5.18
C GLY A 69 -11.12 4.24 3.77
N HIS A 70 -9.93 4.84 3.65
CA HIS A 70 -9.20 5.02 2.38
C HIS A 70 -7.94 4.14 2.29
N GLU A 71 -7.68 3.33 3.32
CA GLU A 71 -6.57 2.38 3.38
C GLU A 71 -7.11 0.94 3.43
N PHE A 72 -7.60 0.38 2.32
CA PHE A 72 -8.29 -0.91 2.32
C PHE A 72 -7.62 -2.00 1.48
N ALA A 73 -7.89 -3.25 1.85
CA ALA A 73 -7.52 -4.45 1.11
C ALA A 73 -8.74 -5.35 0.94
N GLY A 74 -8.86 -5.97 -0.24
CA GLY A 74 -10.02 -6.78 -0.59
C GLY A 74 -9.80 -7.69 -1.79
N VAL A 75 -10.86 -8.36 -2.20
CA VAL A 75 -10.87 -9.26 -3.36
C VAL A 75 -11.69 -8.61 -4.48
N VAL A 76 -11.15 -8.54 -5.69
CA VAL A 76 -11.90 -8.09 -6.87
C VAL A 76 -13.00 -9.10 -7.18
N VAL A 77 -14.24 -8.62 -7.29
CA VAL A 77 -15.44 -9.46 -7.49
C VAL A 77 -16.16 -9.18 -8.80
N LYS A 78 -15.91 -8.03 -9.45
CA LYS A 78 -16.37 -7.72 -10.80
C LYS A 78 -15.36 -6.77 -11.47
N VAL A 79 -15.22 -6.88 -12.78
CA VAL A 79 -14.30 -6.08 -13.60
C VAL A 79 -15.07 -5.60 -14.82
N GLY A 80 -15.02 -4.29 -15.11
CA GLY A 80 -15.54 -3.74 -16.35
C GLY A 80 -14.80 -4.28 -17.58
N ASP A 81 -15.49 -4.39 -18.71
CA ASP A 81 -14.96 -4.99 -19.95
C ASP A 81 -13.85 -4.15 -20.65
N ARG A 82 -13.73 -2.87 -20.30
CA ARG A 82 -12.66 -1.96 -20.73
C ARG A 82 -11.57 -1.78 -19.69
N VAL A 83 -11.67 -2.43 -18.52
CA VAL A 83 -10.57 -2.49 -17.54
C VAL A 83 -9.42 -3.30 -18.14
N ARG A 84 -8.45 -2.61 -18.71
CA ARG A 84 -7.19 -3.21 -19.15
C ARG A 84 -6.20 -3.09 -18.00
N GLN A 85 -6.00 -4.19 -17.28
CA GLN A 85 -4.93 -4.25 -16.28
C GLN A 85 -3.61 -4.51 -16.99
N TRP A 86 -2.61 -3.71 -16.62
CA TRP A 86 -1.29 -3.55 -17.25
C TRP A 86 -1.38 -2.78 -18.57
N GLU A 87 -0.77 -1.59 -18.61
CA GLU A 87 -0.40 -0.97 -19.88
C GLU A 87 0.37 -2.00 -20.71
N ASN A 88 0.21 -1.99 -22.03
CA ASN A 88 1.02 -2.88 -22.86
C ASN A 88 2.51 -2.60 -22.58
N GLY A 89 3.29 -3.64 -22.29
CA GLY A 89 4.73 -3.52 -22.05
C GLY A 89 5.14 -3.20 -20.60
N VAL A 90 4.27 -3.36 -19.59
CA VAL A 90 4.72 -3.15 -18.20
C VAL A 90 5.82 -4.13 -17.83
N ARG A 91 6.88 -3.59 -17.21
CA ARG A 91 7.97 -4.34 -16.59
C ARG A 91 7.87 -4.28 -15.07
N ALA A 92 7.76 -5.44 -14.43
CA ALA A 92 7.77 -5.59 -12.98
C ALA A 92 9.09 -6.23 -12.51
N VAL A 93 9.70 -5.67 -11.46
CA VAL A 93 10.91 -6.23 -10.83
C VAL A 93 10.55 -6.86 -9.48
N LEU A 94 10.84 -8.14 -9.33
CA LEU A 94 10.64 -8.91 -8.11
C LEU A 94 11.93 -8.92 -7.28
N VAL A 95 11.87 -8.28 -6.11
CA VAL A 95 12.91 -8.33 -5.07
C VAL A 95 12.55 -9.25 -3.90
N TRP A 96 11.48 -10.03 -4.07
CA TRP A 96 10.86 -10.84 -3.03
C TRP A 96 11.61 -12.16 -2.79
N LEU A 97 11.69 -12.59 -1.52
CA LEU A 97 12.42 -13.80 -1.06
C LEU A 97 11.57 -14.76 -0.22
N GLY A 98 10.24 -14.62 -0.25
CA GLY A 98 9.36 -15.55 0.45
C GLY A 98 9.37 -16.95 -0.18
N GLN A 99 8.57 -17.86 0.35
CA GLN A 99 8.49 -19.26 -0.12
C GLN A 99 7.16 -19.56 -0.81
N GLU A 100 6.23 -18.60 -0.80
CA GLU A 100 4.91 -18.73 -1.40
C GLU A 100 4.95 -18.74 -2.93
N SER A 101 4.03 -19.47 -3.57
CA SER A 101 3.92 -19.43 -5.03
C SER A 101 3.39 -18.08 -5.51
N LEU A 102 4.10 -17.49 -6.48
CA LEU A 102 3.64 -16.28 -7.16
C LEU A 102 2.42 -16.62 -8.03
N LYS A 103 1.30 -15.93 -7.80
CA LYS A 103 0.14 -15.96 -8.70
C LYS A 103 0.25 -14.81 -9.67
N ILE A 104 0.47 -15.14 -10.95
CA ILE A 104 0.46 -14.15 -12.04
C ILE A 104 -0.96 -13.98 -12.61
N ILE A 105 -1.16 -12.93 -13.39
CA ILE A 105 -2.38 -12.73 -14.18
C ILE A 105 -2.60 -13.90 -15.17
N PRO A 106 -3.83 -14.09 -15.68
CA PRO A 106 -4.13 -15.12 -16.68
C PRO A 106 -3.12 -15.13 -17.86
N PRO A 107 -2.65 -16.31 -18.32
CA PRO A 107 -1.61 -16.39 -19.36
C PRO A 107 -1.94 -15.65 -20.65
N ASN A 108 -3.21 -15.64 -21.06
CA ASN A 108 -3.67 -14.90 -22.23
C ASN A 108 -3.52 -13.38 -22.08
N LEU A 109 -3.61 -12.85 -20.86
CA LEU A 109 -3.39 -11.44 -20.58
C LEU A 109 -1.89 -11.13 -20.48
N PHE A 110 -1.12 -12.01 -19.84
CA PHE A 110 0.33 -11.86 -19.75
C PHE A 110 0.98 -11.72 -21.14
N VAL A 111 0.57 -12.57 -22.09
CA VAL A 111 1.08 -12.53 -23.46
C VAL A 111 0.56 -11.32 -24.24
N ARG A 112 -0.76 -11.06 -24.20
CA ARG A 112 -1.38 -9.99 -25.01
C ARG A 112 -1.02 -8.57 -24.55
N SER A 113 -0.71 -8.42 -23.26
CA SER A 113 -0.26 -7.15 -22.69
C SER A 113 1.26 -7.02 -22.67
N GLU A 114 2.01 -7.95 -23.28
CA GLU A 114 3.47 -7.91 -23.37
C GLU A 114 4.16 -7.64 -22.03
N VAL A 115 3.66 -8.27 -20.96
CA VAL A 115 4.16 -8.02 -19.59
C VAL A 115 5.52 -8.69 -19.40
N GLU A 116 6.45 -7.96 -18.78
CA GLU A 116 7.74 -8.48 -18.36
C GLU A 116 7.81 -8.63 -16.84
N LEU A 117 8.37 -9.76 -16.39
CA LEU A 117 8.61 -10.04 -14.99
C LEU A 117 10.09 -10.41 -14.80
N ILE A 118 10.81 -9.60 -14.03
CA ILE A 118 12.26 -9.71 -13.85
C ILE A 118 12.57 -9.96 -12.39
N GLY A 119 13.40 -10.95 -12.09
CA GLY A 119 13.98 -11.11 -10.75
C GLY A 119 15.15 -10.16 -10.54
N SER A 120 15.24 -9.53 -9.37
CA SER A 120 16.41 -8.78 -8.93
C SER A 120 16.83 -9.25 -7.55
N TYR A 121 18.08 -9.70 -7.44
CA TYR A 121 18.64 -10.20 -6.20
C TYR A 121 20.08 -9.71 -6.03
N ALA A 122 20.35 -9.14 -4.85
CA ALA A 122 21.67 -8.64 -4.46
C ALA A 122 22.24 -7.65 -5.48
N PHE A 123 23.55 -7.71 -5.70
CA PHE A 123 24.34 -6.81 -6.52
C PHE A 123 25.72 -7.43 -6.75
N ASP A 124 26.43 -7.00 -7.79
CA ASP A 124 27.83 -7.35 -8.02
C ASP A 124 28.79 -6.23 -7.55
N ARG A 125 30.09 -6.41 -7.79
CA ARG A 125 31.12 -5.42 -7.39
C ARG A 125 30.98 -4.10 -8.15
N THR A 126 30.53 -4.14 -9.39
CA THR A 126 30.35 -2.96 -10.23
C THR A 126 29.15 -2.13 -9.81
N ASP A 127 28.07 -2.78 -9.36
CA ASP A 127 26.91 -2.13 -8.77
C ASP A 127 27.30 -1.33 -7.51
N ILE A 128 28.09 -1.93 -6.62
CA ILE A 128 28.56 -1.28 -5.40
C ILE A 128 29.38 -0.02 -5.74
N GLN A 129 30.32 -0.15 -6.68
CA GLN A 129 31.15 0.98 -7.10
C GLN A 129 30.30 2.12 -7.66
N SER A 130 29.31 1.79 -8.50
CA SER A 130 28.40 2.77 -9.08
C SER A 130 27.59 3.52 -8.01
N VAL A 131 27.10 2.83 -6.97
CA VAL A 131 26.38 3.46 -5.86
C VAL A 131 27.30 4.38 -5.05
N VAL A 132 28.55 3.97 -4.80
CA VAL A 132 29.54 4.80 -4.11
C VAL A 132 29.84 6.06 -4.91
N ASP A 133 30.05 5.94 -6.22
CA ASP A 133 30.34 7.08 -7.10
C ASP A 133 29.16 8.07 -7.15
N LEU A 134 27.92 7.57 -7.21
CA LEU A 134 26.70 8.39 -7.14
C LEU A 134 26.56 9.14 -5.82
N ALA A 135 26.89 8.48 -4.71
CA ALA A 135 26.88 9.11 -3.39
C ALA A 135 28.00 10.16 -3.26
N ALA A 136 29.21 9.83 -3.69
CA ALA A 136 30.36 10.73 -3.66
C ALA A 136 30.17 11.97 -4.55
N SER A 137 29.48 11.82 -5.69
CA SER A 137 29.17 12.94 -6.58
C SER A 137 28.04 13.83 -6.06
N GLY A 138 27.45 13.53 -4.89
CA GLY A 138 26.32 14.27 -4.31
C GLY A 138 24.99 14.10 -5.06
N LYS A 139 24.93 13.24 -6.09
CA LYS A 139 23.69 12.94 -6.83
C LYS A 139 22.74 12.05 -6.06
N PHE A 140 23.24 11.40 -5.00
CA PHE A 140 22.48 10.48 -4.17
C PHE A 140 22.81 10.67 -2.69
N ASN A 141 21.91 11.31 -1.94
CA ASN A 141 22.11 11.56 -0.50
C ASN A 141 21.32 10.54 0.34
N LEU A 142 22.04 9.61 0.96
CA LEU A 142 21.46 8.59 1.85
C LEU A 142 21.30 9.05 3.30
N SER A 143 21.86 10.19 3.69
CA SER A 143 21.87 10.68 5.07
C SER A 143 20.47 10.77 5.69
N PRO A 144 19.42 11.22 4.98
CA PRO A 144 18.06 11.25 5.51
C PRO A 144 17.47 9.88 5.85
N SER A 145 18.01 8.79 5.28
CA SER A 145 17.56 7.42 5.59
C SER A 145 18.08 6.90 6.93
N VAL A 146 19.16 7.50 7.45
CA VAL A 146 19.74 7.11 8.74
C VAL A 146 18.91 7.73 9.85
N ARG A 147 18.12 6.89 10.51
CA ARG A 147 17.21 7.33 11.57
C ARG A 147 17.95 7.70 12.84
N ARG A 148 19.02 6.96 13.16
CA ARG A 148 19.83 7.16 14.36
C ARG A 148 21.21 6.53 14.19
N THR A 149 22.19 7.17 14.83
CA THR A 149 23.54 6.64 15.00
C THR A 149 23.77 6.29 16.46
N PHE A 150 24.36 5.13 16.72
CA PHE A 150 24.74 4.67 18.06
C PHE A 150 26.27 4.50 18.12
N PRO A 151 26.92 4.81 19.26
CA PRO A 151 28.30 4.43 19.48
C PRO A 151 28.42 2.90 19.64
N PHE A 152 29.60 2.34 19.35
CA PHE A 152 29.84 0.90 19.42
C PHE A 152 29.54 0.31 20.81
N SER A 153 29.80 1.07 21.88
CA SER A 153 29.48 0.72 23.26
C SER A 153 27.98 0.44 23.50
N GLU A 154 27.10 0.95 22.64
CA GLU A 154 25.64 0.84 22.73
C GLU A 154 25.03 -0.14 21.71
N VAL A 155 25.82 -1.04 21.11
CA VAL A 155 25.32 -1.96 20.07
C VAL A 155 24.09 -2.77 20.49
N ASN A 156 24.00 -3.18 21.76
CA ASN A 156 22.83 -3.89 22.28
C ASN A 156 21.58 -3.02 22.33
N GLU A 157 21.73 -1.72 22.63
CA GLU A 157 20.65 -0.74 22.58
C GLU A 157 20.19 -0.53 21.13
N ALA A 158 21.14 -0.42 20.20
CA ALA A 158 20.87 -0.27 18.77
C ALA A 158 20.05 -1.44 18.21
N LEU A 159 20.40 -2.68 18.59
CA LEU A 159 19.67 -3.88 18.20
C LEU A 159 18.25 -3.92 18.80
N ARG A 160 18.08 -3.53 20.07
CA ARG A 160 16.75 -3.41 20.70
C ARG A 160 15.90 -2.37 19.97
N TYR A 161 16.46 -1.20 19.68
CA TYR A 161 15.80 -0.12 18.96
C TYR A 161 15.28 -0.57 17.58
N LEU A 162 16.08 -1.36 16.84
CA LEU A 162 15.67 -1.93 15.55
C LEU A 162 14.57 -2.98 15.71
N ARG A 163 14.74 -3.93 16.64
CA ARG A 163 13.79 -5.01 16.89
C ARG A 163 12.41 -4.47 17.29
N ASP A 164 12.40 -3.51 18.22
CA ASP A 164 11.17 -2.94 18.79
C ASP A 164 10.58 -1.85 17.87
N LYS A 165 11.20 -1.61 16.70
CA LYS A 165 10.80 -0.65 15.68
C LYS A 165 10.52 0.75 16.24
N VAL A 166 11.32 1.18 17.21
CA VAL A 166 11.10 2.45 17.93
C VAL A 166 11.20 3.61 16.94
N GLY A 167 10.08 4.29 16.70
CA GLY A 167 10.01 5.39 15.73
C GLY A 167 10.15 4.95 14.26
N ASN A 168 9.84 3.68 13.96
CA ASN A 168 9.83 3.06 12.63
C ASN A 168 11.14 3.31 11.83
N PRO A 169 12.30 2.80 12.30
CA PRO A 169 13.58 3.13 11.70
C PRO A 169 13.79 2.41 10.36
N VAL A 170 14.23 3.17 9.35
CA VAL A 170 14.60 2.62 8.03
C VAL A 170 16.04 2.09 8.03
N ARG A 171 16.97 2.83 8.66
CA ARG A 171 18.37 2.45 8.81
C ARG A 171 18.93 2.99 10.11
N ILE A 172 19.76 2.21 10.79
CA ILE A 172 20.57 2.65 11.92
C ILE A 172 22.05 2.46 11.58
N VAL A 173 22.90 3.31 12.12
CA VAL A 173 24.35 3.22 11.95
C VAL A 173 24.99 3.01 13.32
N VAL A 174 25.97 2.11 13.39
CA VAL A 174 26.84 1.98 14.56
C VAL A 174 28.20 2.52 14.16
N THR A 175 28.69 3.52 14.88
CA THR A 175 30.02 4.09 14.67
C THR A 175 31.01 3.48 15.67
N PRO A 176 32.30 3.34 15.29
CA PRO A 176 33.36 2.94 16.22
C PRO A 176 33.38 3.78 17.50
#